data_AF-A0A955Y599-F1
#
_entry.id   AF-A0A955Y599-F1
#
_cell.length_a   1.000
_cell.length_b   1.000
_cell.length_c   1.000
_cell.angle_alpha   90.00
_cell.angle_beta   90.00
_cell.angle_gamma   90.00
#
_symmetry.space_group_name_H-M   'P 1'
#
loop_
_entity.id
_entity.type
_entity.pdbx_description
1 polymer ?
#
loop_
_entity_poly.entity_id
_entity_poly.type
_entity_poly.pdbx_seq_one_letter_code
_entity_poly.pdbx_strand_id
1 'polypeptide(L)'
;MTAVLASGHQLAGRRPWACDRCGASWLAVEPGPCRLCGDGQLAESDVLVNGEPEAVVRFAIDAEEAARRLEAYVADTPMADPEARAAAKRLVPHHVPAWLVDARLVARFEAEVGFDYDVESTVETCSNGRWTTRPVTETRIRWEPRAGTLERAFDNEASPALSTWNAWLEVLAVPDPIVGGRLKDDHPILLPDRPPELAWPAAARGFKKRAGAVVQEAAAAAHVREVYIQPVWEDVVWTWVLFPVYSATWTDASGRTRVLRVDGRTGRVTGAVGSSRRLGWIWAAVWATLGLVVLGVSAVSVLPAIVFPVVLLLPFAGGALGFVLLVAAIVPPLRVYRVNRALPDVDPCVAHAAG
;
A
#
# COMPACT_ATOMS: atom_id res chain seq x y z
N MET A 1 1.12 21.79 -21.79
CA MET A 1 1.65 20.80 -22.76
C MET A 1 0.56 20.52 -23.77
N THR A 2 0.78 20.73 -25.07
CA THR A 2 -0.27 20.53 -26.09
C THR A 2 -0.31 19.05 -26.47
N ALA A 3 -1.43 18.38 -26.24
CA ALA A 3 -1.62 16.98 -26.59
C ALA A 3 -1.58 16.80 -28.12
N VAL A 4 -0.75 15.88 -28.61
CA VAL A 4 -0.70 15.51 -30.03
C VAL A 4 -1.25 14.09 -30.18
N LEU A 5 -2.22 13.90 -31.07
CA LEU A 5 -2.67 12.58 -31.52
C LEU A 5 -1.51 11.95 -32.28
N ALA A 6 -0.87 10.96 -31.67
CA ALA A 6 0.41 10.49 -32.17
C ALA A 6 0.34 9.00 -32.49
N SER A 7 -0.39 8.68 -33.56
CA SER A 7 -0.41 7.37 -34.23
C SER A 7 0.98 6.88 -34.68
N GLY A 8 1.99 7.77 -34.69
CA GLY A 8 3.38 7.46 -35.04
C GLY A 8 4.45 7.86 -34.01
N HIS A 9 4.09 8.26 -32.79
CA HIS A 9 5.11 8.63 -31.80
C HIS A 9 5.87 7.40 -31.31
N GLN A 10 7.18 7.41 -31.52
CA GLN A 10 8.09 6.41 -30.98
C GLN A 10 8.99 7.07 -29.95
N LEU A 11 9.00 6.49 -28.75
CA LEU A 11 9.90 6.92 -27.67
C LEU A 11 10.88 5.78 -27.38
N ALA A 12 12.16 5.99 -27.69
CA ALA A 12 13.22 5.01 -27.44
C ALA A 12 12.85 3.58 -27.93
N GLY A 13 12.35 3.47 -29.17
CA GLY A 13 11.96 2.19 -29.80
C GLY A 13 10.61 1.62 -29.36
N ARG A 14 9.88 2.28 -28.45
CA ARG A 14 8.53 1.87 -28.02
C ARG A 14 7.47 2.45 -28.93
N ARG A 15 6.41 1.66 -29.18
CA ARG A 15 5.23 2.03 -29.96
C ARG A 15 4.02 2.17 -29.04
N PRO A 16 2.99 2.92 -29.45
CA PRO A 16 1.75 3.04 -28.69
C PRO A 16 0.89 1.77 -28.75
N TRP A 17 0.34 1.41 -27.60
CA TRP A 17 -0.60 0.30 -27.42
C TRP A 17 -1.70 0.69 -26.44
N ALA A 18 -2.88 0.09 -26.57
CA ALA A 18 -3.93 0.19 -25.57
C ALA A 18 -4.32 -1.19 -25.07
N CYS A 19 -4.66 -1.29 -23.79
CA CYS A 19 -5.24 -2.50 -23.23
C CYS A 19 -6.66 -2.69 -23.76
N ASP A 20 -6.94 -3.84 -24.38
CA ASP A 20 -8.26 -4.23 -24.90
C ASP A 20 -9.36 -4.35 -23.83
N ARG A 21 -8.96 -4.41 -22.55
CA ARG A 21 -9.88 -4.60 -21.42
C ARG A 21 -10.07 -3.38 -20.54
N CYS A 22 -8.98 -2.72 -20.15
CA CYS A 22 -9.04 -1.56 -19.24
C CYS A 22 -8.84 -0.21 -19.94
N GLY A 23 -8.54 -0.19 -21.24
CA GLY A 23 -8.31 1.04 -22.00
C GLY A 23 -7.02 1.79 -21.68
N ALA A 24 -6.24 1.33 -20.69
CA ALA A 24 -4.97 1.97 -20.33
C ALA A 24 -4.02 2.02 -21.52
N SER A 25 -3.41 3.17 -21.74
CA SER A 25 -2.48 3.44 -22.82
C SER A 25 -1.04 3.18 -22.39
N TRP A 26 -0.25 2.56 -23.25
CA TRP A 26 1.11 2.12 -22.97
C TRP A 26 2.04 2.47 -24.13
N LEU A 27 3.32 2.67 -23.82
CA LEU A 27 4.42 2.60 -24.78
C LEU A 27 5.21 1.32 -24.50
N ALA A 28 5.33 0.42 -25.48
CA ALA A 28 6.09 -0.83 -25.36
C ALA A 28 6.75 -1.19 -26.69
N VAL A 29 7.88 -1.91 -26.64
CA VAL A 29 8.57 -2.42 -27.84
C VAL A 29 7.74 -3.51 -28.52
N GLU A 30 7.17 -4.42 -27.71
CA GLU A 30 6.31 -5.52 -28.16
C GLU A 30 4.99 -5.53 -27.37
N PRO A 31 3.90 -6.03 -27.97
CA PRO A 31 2.66 -6.24 -27.23
C PRO A 31 2.84 -7.32 -26.17
N GLY A 32 2.02 -7.26 -25.13
CA GLY A 32 2.01 -8.25 -24.08
C GLY A 32 0.83 -8.04 -23.14
N PRO A 33 0.76 -8.79 -22.03
CA PRO A 33 -0.33 -8.64 -21.08
C PRO A 33 -0.25 -7.29 -20.37
N CYS A 34 -1.40 -6.67 -20.17
CA CYS A 34 -1.51 -5.37 -19.50
C CYS A 34 -1.05 -5.48 -18.04
N ARG A 35 -0.06 -4.68 -17.66
CA ARG A 35 0.53 -4.69 -16.30
C ARG A 35 -0.27 -3.88 -15.27
N LEU A 36 -1.25 -3.11 -15.74
CA LEU A 36 -2.16 -2.36 -14.87
C LEU A 36 -3.29 -3.25 -14.36
N CYS A 37 -4.02 -3.91 -15.27
CA CYS A 37 -5.17 -4.76 -14.92
C CYS A 37 -4.86 -6.25 -14.81
N GLY A 38 -3.80 -6.73 -15.48
CA GLY A 38 -3.42 -8.15 -15.47
C GLY A 38 -4.27 -9.07 -16.35
N ASP A 39 -5.43 -8.60 -16.82
CA ASP A 39 -6.47 -9.40 -17.49
C ASP A 39 -6.68 -9.11 -18.98
N GLY A 40 -6.05 -8.05 -19.49
CA GLY A 40 -6.14 -7.65 -20.90
C GLY A 40 -4.81 -7.81 -21.64
N GLN A 41 -4.88 -7.69 -22.96
CA GLN A 41 -3.71 -7.67 -23.85
C GLN A 41 -3.51 -6.28 -24.44
N LEU A 42 -2.26 -5.92 -24.67
CA LEU A 42 -1.91 -4.72 -25.41
C LEU A 42 -2.18 -4.94 -26.90
N ALA A 43 -3.11 -4.18 -27.44
CA ALA A 43 -3.45 -4.13 -28.85
C ALA A 43 -2.97 -2.81 -29.47
N GLU A 44 -2.64 -2.84 -30.76
CA GLU A 44 -2.22 -1.65 -31.49
C GLU A 44 -3.34 -0.62 -31.46
N SER A 45 -3.02 0.62 -31.07
CA SER A 45 -4.00 1.68 -30.88
C SER A 45 -3.35 3.05 -31.03
N ASP A 46 -4.15 4.01 -31.49
CA ASP A 46 -3.79 5.41 -31.49
C ASP A 46 -3.98 5.98 -30.07
N VAL A 47 -2.87 6.21 -29.37
CA VAL A 47 -2.88 6.79 -28.03
C VAL A 47 -2.45 8.25 -28.07
N LEU A 48 -3.01 9.05 -27.17
CA LEU A 48 -2.55 10.41 -26.93
C LEU A 48 -1.27 10.37 -26.12
N VAL A 49 -0.18 10.90 -26.67
CA VAL A 49 1.09 11.05 -25.96
C VAL A 49 1.35 12.53 -25.71
N ASN A 50 1.38 12.92 -24.44
CA ASN A 50 1.62 14.30 -24.02
C ASN A 50 3.11 14.55 -23.78
N GLY A 51 3.90 14.60 -24.87
CA GLY A 51 5.34 14.88 -24.81
C GLY A 51 6.19 13.66 -24.48
N GLU A 52 7.40 13.89 -23.97
CA GLU A 52 8.33 12.85 -23.50
C GLU A 52 8.55 12.99 -21.99
N PRO A 53 8.83 11.90 -21.26
CA PRO A 53 9.15 11.99 -19.85
C PRO A 53 10.45 12.76 -19.63
N GLU A 54 10.40 13.82 -18.81
CA GLU A 54 11.58 14.65 -18.53
C GLU A 54 12.48 14.01 -17.46
N ALA A 55 11.93 13.14 -16.62
CA ALA A 55 12.66 12.46 -15.55
C ALA A 55 12.29 10.98 -15.44
N VAL A 56 13.30 10.13 -15.23
CA VAL A 56 13.11 8.70 -14.93
C VAL A 56 13.82 8.34 -13.64
N VAL A 57 13.06 7.81 -12.69
CA VAL A 57 13.61 7.26 -11.46
C VAL A 57 14.12 5.85 -11.73
N ARG A 58 15.37 5.60 -11.37
CA ARG A 58 16.03 4.31 -11.65
C ARG A 58 15.57 3.24 -10.68
N PHE A 59 15.51 2.00 -11.17
CA PHE A 59 15.43 0.81 -10.32
C PHE A 59 16.63 0.80 -9.36
N ALA A 60 16.35 0.75 -8.06
CA ALA A 60 17.36 0.59 -7.01
C ALA A 60 17.50 -0.87 -6.56
N ILE A 61 16.46 -1.68 -6.81
CA ILE A 61 16.49 -3.14 -6.62
C ILE A 61 16.33 -3.84 -7.96
N ASP A 62 17.01 -4.98 -8.10
CA ASP A 62 16.85 -5.86 -9.25
C ASP A 62 15.59 -6.74 -9.13
N ALA A 63 15.30 -7.49 -10.20
CA ALA A 63 14.15 -8.37 -10.26
C ALA A 63 14.22 -9.53 -9.26
N GLU A 64 15.42 -9.97 -8.88
CA GLU A 64 15.60 -11.08 -7.93
C GLU A 64 15.26 -10.65 -6.51
N GLU A 65 15.73 -9.48 -6.09
CA GLU A 65 15.36 -8.87 -4.83
C GLU A 65 13.86 -8.54 -4.79
N ALA A 66 13.30 -8.00 -5.87
CA ALA A 66 11.85 -7.76 -5.96
C ALA A 66 11.04 -9.06 -5.80
N ALA A 67 11.51 -10.17 -6.40
CA ALA A 67 10.89 -11.48 -6.25
C ALA A 67 10.97 -11.98 -4.80
N ARG A 68 12.13 -11.87 -4.14
CA ARG A 68 12.28 -12.25 -2.71
C ARG A 68 11.35 -11.45 -1.80
N ARG A 69 11.24 -10.14 -2.03
CA ARG A 69 10.33 -9.25 -1.27
C ARG A 69 8.88 -9.66 -1.44
N LEU A 70 8.48 -9.98 -2.67
CA LEU A 70 7.14 -10.46 -2.97
C LEU A 70 6.85 -11.83 -2.33
N GLU A 71 7.80 -12.77 -2.38
CA GLU A 71 7.63 -14.07 -1.72
C GLU A 71 7.47 -13.93 -0.20
N ALA A 72 8.27 -13.05 0.43
CA ALA A 72 8.15 -12.77 1.85
C ALA A 72 6.80 -12.12 2.20
N TYR A 73 6.33 -11.18 1.39
CA TYR A 73 5.02 -10.54 1.56
C TYR A 73 3.88 -11.55 1.45
N VAL A 74 3.91 -12.43 0.45
CA VAL A 74 2.91 -13.49 0.28
C VAL A 74 2.97 -14.48 1.45
N ALA A 75 4.15 -14.83 1.94
CA ALA A 75 4.33 -15.78 3.05
C ALA A 75 3.74 -15.30 4.38
N ASP A 76 3.63 -13.98 4.59
CA ASP A 76 2.97 -13.41 5.77
C ASP A 76 1.44 -13.61 5.75
N THR A 77 0.88 -13.91 4.56
CA THR A 77 -0.55 -14.22 4.44
C THR A 77 -0.84 -15.63 4.98
N PRO A 78 -1.79 -15.79 5.92
CA PRO A 78 -2.09 -17.10 6.50
C PRO A 78 -2.57 -18.09 5.45
N MET A 79 -1.87 -19.23 5.32
CA MET A 79 -2.19 -20.25 4.30
C MET A 79 -2.28 -19.64 2.89
N ALA A 80 -1.33 -18.76 2.56
CA ALA A 80 -1.27 -18.05 1.30
C ALA A 80 -1.50 -18.95 0.08
N ASP A 81 -2.16 -18.40 -0.94
CA ASP A 81 -2.38 -19.12 -2.18
C ASP A 81 -1.05 -19.45 -2.89
N PRO A 82 -0.78 -20.72 -3.24
CA PRO A 82 0.42 -21.10 -3.98
C PRO A 82 0.58 -20.35 -5.32
N GLU A 83 -0.51 -19.95 -5.98
CA GLU A 83 -0.45 -19.21 -7.23
C GLU A 83 0.07 -17.78 -7.03
N ALA A 84 -0.34 -17.13 -5.93
CA ALA A 84 0.18 -15.83 -5.52
C ALA A 84 1.69 -15.90 -5.23
N ARG A 85 2.14 -16.98 -4.58
CA ARG A 85 3.58 -17.20 -4.33
C ARG A 85 4.33 -17.45 -5.63
N ALA A 86 3.78 -18.25 -6.54
CA ALA A 86 4.38 -18.53 -7.84
C ALA A 86 4.47 -17.28 -8.73
N ALA A 87 3.62 -16.28 -8.51
CA ALA A 87 3.64 -15.02 -9.25
C ALA A 87 4.96 -14.25 -9.11
N ALA A 88 5.70 -14.43 -8.00
CA ALA A 88 7.00 -13.80 -7.82
C ALA A 88 8.00 -14.12 -8.95
N LYS A 89 7.89 -15.31 -9.56
CA LYS A 89 8.73 -15.73 -10.70
C LYS A 89 8.33 -15.08 -12.03
N ARG A 90 7.22 -14.36 -12.07
CA ARG A 90 6.64 -13.70 -13.25
C ARG A 90 6.60 -12.19 -13.10
N LEU A 91 7.44 -11.62 -12.23
CA LEU A 91 7.57 -10.17 -12.09
C LEU A 91 8.11 -9.57 -13.39
N VAL A 92 7.46 -8.52 -13.85
CA VAL A 92 7.86 -7.78 -15.04
C VAL A 92 8.05 -6.31 -14.69
N PRO A 93 9.22 -5.73 -15.02
CA PRO A 93 9.49 -4.31 -14.82
C PRO A 93 8.69 -3.46 -15.79
N HIS A 94 8.23 -2.30 -15.32
CA HIS A 94 7.61 -1.26 -16.12
C HIS A 94 7.72 0.10 -15.41
N HIS A 95 7.30 1.14 -16.10
CA HIS A 95 7.30 2.51 -15.61
C HIS A 95 5.90 3.06 -15.41
N VAL A 96 5.69 3.73 -14.28
CA VAL A 96 4.42 4.34 -13.89
C VAL A 96 4.60 5.86 -13.86
N PRO A 97 3.73 6.62 -14.52
CA PRO A 97 3.86 8.07 -14.61
C PRO A 97 3.38 8.74 -13.33
N ALA A 98 4.02 9.87 -13.01
CA ALA A 98 3.50 10.86 -12.07
C ALA A 98 3.82 12.26 -12.58
N TRP A 99 3.13 13.24 -12.01
CA TRP A 99 3.47 14.65 -12.18
C TRP A 99 4.23 15.13 -10.96
N LEU A 100 5.33 15.84 -11.17
CA LEU A 100 5.96 16.67 -10.15
C LEU A 100 5.65 18.12 -10.46
N VAL A 101 5.28 18.86 -9.42
CA VAL A 101 4.90 20.26 -9.57
C VAL A 101 5.85 21.10 -8.74
N ASP A 102 6.46 22.08 -9.38
CA ASP A 102 7.18 23.15 -8.71
C ASP A 102 6.28 24.38 -8.72
N ALA A 103 6.23 25.10 -7.60
CA ALA A 103 5.45 26.33 -7.51
C ALA A 103 6.02 27.27 -6.47
N ARG A 104 5.94 28.57 -6.76
CA ARG A 104 6.21 29.64 -5.82
C ARG A 104 4.91 30.05 -5.12
N LEU A 105 4.87 29.93 -3.80
CA LEU A 105 3.76 30.36 -2.97
C LEU A 105 4.03 31.77 -2.45
N VAL A 106 3.10 32.69 -2.70
CA VAL A 106 2.98 33.96 -2.00
C VAL A 106 1.62 33.95 -1.30
N ALA A 107 1.59 34.02 0.03
CA ALA A 107 0.35 33.88 0.77
C ALA A 107 0.29 34.74 2.03
N ARG A 108 -0.93 35.09 2.43
CA ARG A 108 -1.25 35.46 3.81
C ARG A 108 -1.70 34.20 4.54
N PHE A 109 -1.29 34.07 5.80
CA PHE A 109 -1.70 32.95 6.64
C PHE A 109 -2.21 33.42 7.99
N GLU A 110 -3.12 32.62 8.54
CA GLU A 110 -3.58 32.64 9.92
C GLU A 110 -3.52 31.20 10.43
N ALA A 111 -3.00 30.99 11.64
CA ALA A 111 -2.88 29.66 12.24
C ALA A 111 -2.88 29.76 13.77
N GLU A 112 -3.30 28.69 14.44
CA GLU A 112 -3.05 28.52 15.86
C GLU A 112 -1.83 27.61 16.06
N VAL A 113 -0.83 28.11 16.79
CA VAL A 113 0.39 27.36 17.07
C VAL A 113 0.43 26.97 18.54
N GLY A 114 0.87 25.75 18.81
CA GLY A 114 0.88 25.16 20.13
C GLY A 114 2.28 25.01 20.68
N PHE A 115 2.48 25.44 21.92
CA PHE A 115 3.70 25.22 22.68
C PHE A 115 3.44 24.25 23.82
N ASP A 116 4.24 23.20 23.89
CA ASP A 116 4.19 22.23 24.98
C ASP A 116 4.72 22.87 26.27
N TYR A 117 4.02 22.64 27.36
CA TYR A 117 4.48 22.96 28.70
C TYR A 117 4.01 21.89 29.68
N ASP A 118 4.90 21.56 30.62
CA ASP A 118 4.62 20.53 31.61
C ASP A 118 3.94 21.13 32.84
N VAL A 119 2.90 20.44 33.32
CA VAL A 119 2.20 20.77 34.56
C VAL A 119 2.29 19.57 35.49
N GLU A 120 2.71 19.80 36.73
CA GLU A 120 2.62 18.78 37.78
C GLU A 120 1.16 18.64 38.20
N SER A 121 0.60 17.45 37.97
CA SER A 121 -0.73 17.06 38.42
C SER A 121 -0.60 15.90 39.41
N THR A 122 -1.68 15.58 40.11
CA THR A 122 -1.71 14.43 41.03
C THR A 122 -2.83 13.49 40.63
N VAL A 123 -2.51 12.19 40.58
CA VAL A 123 -3.48 11.14 40.31
C VAL A 123 -3.64 10.30 41.57
N GLU A 124 -4.87 10.16 42.04
CA GLU A 124 -5.21 9.27 43.14
C GLU A 124 -5.44 7.86 42.60
N THR A 125 -4.67 6.89 43.10
CA THR A 125 -4.88 5.48 42.77
C THR A 125 -5.24 4.72 44.04
N CYS A 126 -6.34 3.98 44.00
CA CYS A 126 -6.70 3.05 45.07
C CYS A 126 -6.07 1.69 44.78
N SER A 127 -5.18 1.23 45.67
CA SER A 127 -4.65 -0.14 45.63
C SER A 127 -4.82 -0.76 47.02
N ASN A 128 -5.33 -1.99 47.08
CA ASN A 128 -5.60 -2.71 48.34
C ASN A 128 -6.46 -1.92 49.35
N GLY A 129 -7.46 -1.16 48.87
CA GLY A 129 -8.36 -0.38 49.73
C GLY A 129 -7.72 0.89 50.34
N ARG A 130 -6.50 1.26 49.93
CA ARG A 130 -5.83 2.49 50.38
C ARG A 130 -5.62 3.45 49.20
N TRP A 131 -6.08 4.68 49.39
CA TRP A 131 -5.84 5.77 48.45
C TRP A 131 -4.37 6.23 48.56
N THR A 132 -3.69 6.33 47.42
CA THR A 132 -2.34 6.88 47.32
C THR A 132 -2.31 7.93 46.21
N THR A 133 -1.87 9.13 46.54
CA THR A 133 -1.67 10.22 45.59
C THR A 133 -0.28 10.10 44.98
N ARG A 134 -0.18 10.06 43.65
CA ARG A 134 1.10 10.06 42.92
C ARG A 134 1.22 11.33 42.08
N PRO A 135 2.34 12.06 42.14
CA PRO A 135 2.60 13.14 41.20
C PRO A 135 2.77 12.55 39.79
N VAL A 136 2.12 13.16 38.81
CA VAL A 136 2.20 12.83 37.39
C VAL A 136 2.41 14.12 36.63
N THR A 137 3.46 14.16 35.82
CA THR A 137 3.69 15.26 34.89
C THR A 137 2.74 15.11 33.70
N GLU A 138 1.88 16.10 33.48
CA GLU A 138 0.97 16.18 32.34
C GLU A 138 1.48 17.27 31.38
N THR A 139 1.79 16.89 30.13
CA THR A 139 2.12 17.86 29.07
C THR A 139 0.83 18.48 28.54
N ARG A 140 0.74 19.80 28.61
CA ARG A 140 -0.37 20.60 28.07
C ARG A 140 0.11 21.48 26.92
N ILE A 141 -0.81 21.86 26.05
CA ILE A 141 -0.51 22.69 24.88
C ILE A 141 -1.11 24.07 25.09
N ARG A 142 -0.26 25.11 25.06
CA ARG A 142 -0.71 26.50 25.02
C ARG A 142 -0.85 26.93 23.55
N TRP A 143 -2.09 27.15 23.13
CA TRP A 143 -2.41 27.62 21.78
C TRP A 143 -2.34 29.15 21.70
N GLU A 144 -1.64 29.66 20.71
CA GLU A 144 -1.48 31.09 20.43
C GLU A 144 -1.79 31.37 18.96
N PRO A 145 -2.58 32.40 18.63
CA PRO A 145 -2.83 32.79 17.25
C PRO A 145 -1.58 33.42 16.63
N ARG A 146 -1.30 33.05 15.38
CA ARG A 146 -0.24 33.63 14.55
C ARG A 146 -0.82 33.99 13.20
N ALA A 147 -0.45 35.16 12.71
CA ALA A 147 -0.80 35.60 11.36
C ALA A 147 0.42 36.25 10.72
N GLY A 148 0.50 36.16 9.40
CA GLY A 148 1.64 36.71 8.68
C GLY A 148 1.57 36.52 7.18
N THR A 149 2.73 36.68 6.55
CA THR A 149 2.93 36.41 5.12
C THR A 149 3.94 35.29 4.96
N LEU A 150 3.74 34.47 3.94
CA LEU A 150 4.60 33.37 3.58
C LEU A 150 4.97 33.53 2.11
N GLU A 151 6.28 33.59 1.84
CA GLU A 151 6.83 33.55 0.51
C GLU A 151 7.83 32.39 0.43
N ARG A 152 7.52 31.37 -0.35
CA ARG A 152 8.32 30.14 -0.41
C ARG A 152 8.18 29.44 -1.75
N ALA A 153 9.30 29.06 -2.34
CA ALA A 153 9.32 28.10 -3.44
C ALA A 153 9.22 26.67 -2.89
N PHE A 154 8.38 25.86 -3.52
CA PHE A 154 8.24 24.44 -3.22
C PHE A 154 8.51 23.66 -4.49
N ASP A 155 9.45 22.73 -4.40
CA ASP A 155 9.82 21.86 -5.51
C ASP A 155 9.24 20.46 -5.32
N ASN A 156 9.04 19.76 -6.43
CA ASN A 156 8.74 18.34 -6.56
C ASN A 156 7.50 17.86 -5.79
N GLU A 157 6.43 18.65 -5.74
CA GLU A 157 5.17 18.19 -5.15
C GLU A 157 4.53 17.14 -6.05
N ALA A 158 4.36 15.94 -5.51
CA ALA A 158 3.84 14.80 -6.26
C ALA A 158 2.33 14.93 -6.52
N SER A 159 1.93 14.68 -7.76
CA SER A 159 0.58 14.88 -8.24
C SER A 159 0.15 13.73 -9.18
N PRO A 160 -1.13 13.31 -9.15
CA PRO A 160 -1.61 12.15 -9.88
C PRO A 160 -1.55 12.34 -11.40
N ALA A 161 -0.78 11.49 -12.09
CA ALA A 161 -0.86 11.36 -13.55
C ALA A 161 -1.86 10.30 -14.02
N LEU A 162 -2.40 9.51 -13.09
CA LEU A 162 -3.33 8.43 -13.34
C LEU A 162 -4.65 8.65 -12.61
N SER A 163 -5.79 8.31 -13.22
CA SER A 163 -7.09 8.24 -12.53
C SER A 163 -7.03 7.27 -11.35
N THR A 164 -6.22 6.21 -11.48
CA THR A 164 -6.01 5.16 -10.47
C THR A 164 -4.94 5.52 -9.44
N TRP A 165 -4.52 6.79 -9.32
CA TRP A 165 -3.38 7.20 -8.49
C TRP A 165 -3.44 6.74 -7.03
N ASN A 166 -4.64 6.68 -6.43
CA ASN A 166 -4.79 6.21 -5.05
C ASN A 166 -4.27 4.77 -4.86
N ALA A 167 -4.45 3.89 -5.86
CA ALA A 167 -3.89 2.54 -5.83
C ALA A 167 -2.35 2.54 -5.96
N TRP A 168 -1.77 3.60 -6.49
CA TRP A 168 -0.33 3.77 -6.65
C TRP A 168 0.35 4.41 -5.44
N LEU A 169 -0.37 5.21 -4.63
CA LEU A 169 0.16 5.78 -3.38
C LEU A 169 0.59 4.70 -2.38
N GLU A 170 -0.10 3.56 -2.37
CA GLU A 170 0.28 2.40 -1.56
C GLU A 170 1.54 1.70 -2.08
N VAL A 171 1.96 1.92 -3.33
CA VAL A 171 3.17 1.31 -3.91
C VAL A 171 4.32 2.29 -3.87
N LEU A 172 4.12 3.43 -4.52
CA LEU A 172 5.10 4.48 -4.71
C LEU A 172 5.21 5.27 -3.41
N ALA A 173 6.16 4.89 -2.56
CA ALA A 173 6.62 5.85 -1.57
C ALA A 173 7.29 6.95 -2.40
N VAL A 174 6.72 8.15 -2.45
CA VAL A 174 7.29 9.27 -3.20
C VAL A 174 8.16 10.08 -2.24
N PRO A 175 9.48 9.86 -2.18
CA PRO A 175 10.36 10.66 -1.35
C PRO A 175 10.74 11.96 -2.04
N ASP A 176 11.06 12.95 -1.21
CA ASP A 176 11.67 14.22 -1.57
C ASP A 176 13.18 14.16 -1.17
N PRO A 177 14.15 14.52 -2.03
CA PRO A 177 14.02 14.92 -3.45
C PRO A 177 14.11 13.74 -4.42
N ILE A 178 13.53 13.93 -5.60
CA ILE A 178 13.60 12.97 -6.72
C ILE A 178 14.72 13.39 -7.67
N VAL A 179 15.83 12.67 -7.63
CA VAL A 179 16.89 12.82 -8.64
C VAL A 179 16.60 11.90 -9.81
N GLY A 180 16.05 12.47 -10.89
CA GLY A 180 15.78 11.77 -12.14
C GLY A 180 17.03 11.50 -12.98
N GLY A 181 16.96 10.49 -13.83
CA GLY A 181 17.90 10.24 -14.93
C GLY A 181 17.18 10.17 -16.27
N ARG A 182 17.94 9.91 -17.33
CA ARG A 182 17.39 9.58 -18.65
C ARG A 182 16.94 8.12 -18.70
N LEU A 183 15.87 7.86 -19.45
CA LEU A 183 15.42 6.51 -19.81
C LEU A 183 16.54 5.76 -20.55
N LYS A 184 16.87 4.56 -20.10
CA LYS A 184 17.95 3.74 -20.70
C LYS A 184 17.54 2.30 -21.00
N ASP A 185 16.51 1.80 -20.34
CA ASP A 185 15.94 0.48 -20.58
C ASP A 185 14.86 0.52 -21.68
N ASP A 186 14.35 -0.66 -22.01
CA ASP A 186 13.27 -0.93 -22.96
C ASP A 186 11.93 -1.30 -22.28
N HIS A 187 11.83 -1.13 -20.95
CA HIS A 187 10.66 -1.55 -20.19
C HIS A 187 9.40 -0.77 -20.59
N PRO A 188 8.21 -1.40 -20.61
CA PRO A 188 6.96 -0.72 -20.94
C PRO A 188 6.70 0.50 -20.05
N ILE A 189 6.11 1.55 -20.63
CA ILE A 189 5.73 2.78 -19.92
C ILE A 189 4.22 2.92 -19.95
N LEU A 190 3.59 3.04 -18.80
CA LEU A 190 2.19 3.43 -18.69
C LEU A 190 2.08 4.93 -19.00
N LEU A 191 1.13 5.31 -19.85
CA LEU A 191 0.93 6.71 -20.21
C LEU A 191 -0.03 7.41 -19.23
N PRO A 192 0.16 8.72 -18.97
CA PRO A 192 -0.79 9.51 -18.20
C PRO A 192 -2.18 9.51 -18.85
N ASP A 193 -3.22 9.26 -18.07
CA ASP A 193 -4.62 9.48 -18.48
C ASP A 193 -5.21 10.74 -17.83
N ARG A 194 -4.50 11.32 -16.85
CA ARG A 194 -4.90 12.53 -16.14
C ARG A 194 -3.93 13.67 -16.50
N PRO A 195 -4.39 14.69 -17.24
CA PRO A 195 -3.55 15.82 -17.60
C PRO A 195 -3.25 16.72 -16.39
N PRO A 196 -2.17 17.53 -16.44
CA PRO A 196 -1.75 18.45 -15.37
C PRO A 196 -2.87 19.31 -14.78
N GLU A 197 -3.74 19.85 -15.63
CA GLU A 197 -4.81 20.77 -15.22
C GLU A 197 -5.82 20.09 -14.27
N LEU A 198 -6.11 18.81 -14.51
CA LEU A 198 -6.97 18.00 -13.64
C LEU A 198 -6.23 17.47 -12.40
N ALA A 199 -4.91 17.46 -12.41
CA ALA A 199 -4.08 17.00 -11.29
C ALA A 199 -3.81 18.11 -10.26
N TRP A 200 -3.88 19.39 -10.66
CA TRP A 200 -3.56 20.55 -9.82
C TRP A 200 -4.19 20.56 -8.41
N PRO A 201 -5.48 20.20 -8.22
CA PRO A 201 -6.07 20.22 -6.87
C PRO A 201 -5.36 19.31 -5.87
N ALA A 202 -4.71 18.23 -6.33
CA ALA A 202 -3.93 17.35 -5.46
C ALA A 202 -2.59 18.00 -5.07
N ALA A 203 -1.85 18.54 -6.05
CA ALA A 203 -0.62 19.30 -5.80
C ALA A 203 -0.86 20.48 -4.84
N ALA A 204 -1.92 21.27 -5.08
CA ALA A 204 -2.26 22.40 -4.23
C ALA A 204 -2.55 22.01 -2.76
N ARG A 205 -3.12 20.82 -2.51
CA ARG A 205 -3.29 20.30 -1.14
C ARG A 205 -1.95 19.92 -0.51
N GLY A 206 -1.08 19.27 -1.28
CA GLY A 206 0.27 18.91 -0.87
C GLY A 206 1.11 20.13 -0.48
N PHE A 207 1.15 21.14 -1.35
CA PHE A 207 1.81 22.40 -1.05
C PHE A 207 1.23 23.12 0.17
N LYS A 208 -0.10 23.16 0.34
CA LYS A 208 -0.72 23.75 1.55
C LYS A 208 -0.28 23.02 2.82
N LYS A 209 -0.16 21.69 2.78
CA LYS A 209 0.34 20.89 3.92
C LYS A 209 1.80 21.25 4.24
N ARG A 210 2.67 21.33 3.23
CA ARG A 210 4.07 21.74 3.41
C ARG A 210 4.20 23.19 3.89
N ALA A 211 3.38 24.09 3.38
CA ALA A 211 3.30 25.47 3.84
C ALA A 211 2.90 25.55 5.33
N GLY A 212 1.95 24.73 5.78
CA GLY A 212 1.63 24.62 7.20
C GLY A 212 2.81 24.17 8.07
N ALA A 213 3.63 23.23 7.59
CA ALA A 213 4.85 22.82 8.29
C ALA A 213 5.89 23.95 8.35
N VAL A 214 6.04 24.74 7.28
CA VAL A 214 6.91 25.94 7.28
C VAL A 214 6.42 26.98 8.28
N VAL A 215 5.10 27.20 8.38
CA VAL A 215 4.52 28.10 9.39
C VAL A 215 4.81 27.61 10.81
N GLN A 216 4.66 26.32 11.06
CA GLN A 216 4.97 25.71 12.35
C GLN A 216 6.45 25.89 12.72
N GLU A 217 7.35 25.60 11.80
CA GLU A 217 8.80 25.75 11.98
C GLU A 217 9.18 27.21 12.24
N ALA A 218 8.67 28.14 11.43
CA ALA A 218 8.91 29.58 11.59
C ALA A 218 8.37 30.14 12.91
N ALA A 219 7.29 29.57 13.44
CA ALA A 219 6.74 29.92 14.75
C ALA A 219 7.48 29.25 15.92
N ALA A 220 8.46 28.39 15.66
CA ALA A 220 9.14 27.54 16.64
C ALA A 220 8.16 26.74 17.51
N ALA A 221 7.04 26.31 16.93
CA ALA A 221 5.95 25.67 17.66
C ALA A 221 5.99 24.14 17.58
N ALA A 222 5.60 23.49 18.67
CA ALA A 222 5.52 22.03 18.74
C ALA A 222 4.32 21.49 17.95
N HIS A 223 3.23 22.27 17.88
CA HIS A 223 2.00 21.91 17.18
C HIS A 223 1.49 23.05 16.33
N VAL A 224 0.70 22.73 15.31
CA VAL A 224 -0.08 23.71 14.54
C VAL A 224 -1.47 23.16 14.27
N ARG A 225 -2.50 23.99 14.37
CA ARG A 225 -3.89 23.67 14.00
C ARG A 225 -4.55 24.85 13.31
N GLU A 226 -5.68 24.56 12.65
CA GLU A 226 -6.53 25.57 12.00
C GLU A 226 -5.76 26.51 11.05
N VAL A 227 -4.85 25.93 10.26
CA VAL A 227 -4.04 26.69 9.31
C VAL A 227 -4.91 27.14 8.14
N TYR A 228 -5.17 28.44 8.07
CA TYR A 228 -5.81 29.10 6.94
C TYR A 228 -4.77 29.83 6.10
N ILE A 229 -4.62 29.42 4.85
CA ILE A 229 -3.68 30.01 3.89
C ILE A 229 -4.50 30.54 2.71
N GLN A 230 -4.26 31.79 2.34
CA GLN A 230 -4.78 32.41 1.11
C GLN A 230 -3.67 32.43 0.05
N PRO A 231 -3.56 31.39 -0.79
CA PRO A 231 -2.42 31.23 -1.67
C PRO A 231 -2.58 32.00 -2.97
N VAL A 232 -1.50 32.65 -3.40
CA VAL A 232 -1.22 33.04 -4.78
C VAL A 232 -0.07 32.15 -5.25
N TRP A 233 -0.33 31.37 -6.30
CA TRP A 233 0.66 30.46 -6.89
C TRP A 233 1.26 31.11 -8.13
N GLU A 234 2.58 31.18 -8.17
CA GLU A 234 3.37 31.71 -9.27
C GLU A 234 4.35 30.63 -9.76
N ASP A 235 4.88 30.81 -10.97
CA ASP A 235 5.91 29.94 -11.56
C ASP A 235 5.58 28.44 -11.49
N VAL A 236 4.32 28.08 -11.76
CA VAL A 236 3.89 26.68 -11.73
C VAL A 236 4.50 25.92 -12.90
N VAL A 237 5.42 25.01 -12.59
CA VAL A 237 6.10 24.15 -13.57
C VAL A 237 5.72 22.71 -13.31
N TRP A 238 5.42 21.99 -14.39
CA TRP A 238 5.05 20.58 -14.35
C TRP A 238 6.16 19.75 -14.97
N THR A 239 6.55 18.68 -14.29
CA THR A 239 7.52 17.71 -14.76
C THR A 239 6.87 16.32 -14.84
N TRP A 240 6.91 15.68 -16.01
CA TRP A 240 6.54 14.29 -16.19
C TRP A 240 7.66 13.37 -15.71
N VAL A 241 7.41 12.63 -14.63
CA VAL A 241 8.36 11.66 -14.07
C VAL A 241 7.85 10.23 -14.20
N LEU A 242 8.77 9.28 -14.42
CA LEU A 242 8.52 7.85 -14.41
C LEU A 242 9.09 7.17 -13.16
N PHE A 243 8.26 6.36 -12.49
CA PHE A 243 8.66 5.53 -11.36
C PHE A 243 8.83 4.06 -11.76
N PRO A 244 9.86 3.38 -11.23
CA PRO A 244 10.13 1.99 -11.53
C PRO A 244 9.23 1.08 -10.68
N VAL A 245 8.52 0.17 -11.33
CA VAL A 245 7.64 -0.80 -10.66
C VAL A 245 7.83 -2.18 -11.27
N TYR A 246 7.79 -3.21 -10.43
CA TYR A 246 7.58 -4.58 -10.88
C TYR A 246 6.12 -5.00 -10.62
N SER A 247 5.49 -5.65 -11.59
CA SER A 247 4.16 -6.25 -11.42
C SER A 247 4.16 -7.73 -11.73
N ALA A 248 3.39 -8.49 -10.98
CA ALA A 248 3.07 -9.87 -11.27
C ALA A 248 1.58 -10.12 -11.13
N THR A 249 1.06 -11.10 -11.86
CA THR A 249 -0.35 -11.49 -11.80
C THR A 249 -0.51 -12.91 -11.25
N TRP A 250 -1.61 -13.11 -10.54
CA TRP A 250 -2.08 -14.40 -10.07
C TRP A 250 -3.60 -14.48 -10.15
N THR A 251 -4.12 -15.66 -10.41
CA THR A 251 -5.55 -15.94 -10.46
C THR A 251 -5.99 -16.43 -9.10
N ASP A 252 -7.09 -15.89 -8.60
CA ASP A 252 -7.64 -16.37 -7.34
C ASP A 252 -8.54 -17.61 -7.53
N ALA A 253 -8.91 -18.23 -6.42
CA ALA A 253 -9.80 -19.40 -6.44
C ALA A 253 -11.22 -19.10 -6.99
N SER A 254 -11.58 -17.83 -7.20
CA SER A 254 -12.83 -17.42 -7.88
C SER A 254 -12.64 -17.15 -9.37
N GLY A 255 -11.42 -17.33 -9.91
CA GLY A 255 -11.10 -17.06 -11.31
C GLY A 255 -10.82 -15.59 -11.63
N ARG A 256 -10.67 -14.72 -10.61
CA ARG A 256 -10.34 -13.31 -10.80
C ARG A 256 -8.84 -13.10 -10.78
N THR A 257 -8.32 -12.37 -11.76
CA THR A 257 -6.90 -12.00 -11.77
C THR A 257 -6.64 -10.86 -10.82
N ARG A 258 -5.53 -10.98 -10.09
CA ARG A 258 -5.05 -9.99 -9.15
C ARG A 258 -3.63 -9.59 -9.48
N VAL A 259 -3.35 -8.30 -9.33
CA VAL A 259 -2.05 -7.71 -9.59
C VAL A 259 -1.33 -7.47 -8.28
N LEU A 260 -0.13 -8.02 -8.15
CA LEU A 260 0.82 -7.74 -7.09
C LEU A 260 1.85 -6.76 -7.63
N ARG A 261 2.19 -5.75 -6.85
CA ARG A 261 3.10 -4.67 -7.25
C ARG A 261 4.24 -4.54 -6.27
N VAL A 262 5.44 -4.27 -6.77
CA VAL A 262 6.64 -4.02 -5.98
C VAL A 262 7.27 -2.72 -6.45
N ASP A 263 7.48 -1.79 -5.53
CA ASP A 263 8.25 -0.57 -5.80
C ASP A 263 9.70 -0.93 -6.13
N GLY A 264 10.16 -0.55 -7.34
CA GLY A 264 11.49 -0.84 -7.84
C GLY A 264 12.62 -0.06 -7.14
N ARG A 265 12.30 0.83 -6.20
CA ARG A 265 13.27 1.53 -5.35
C ARG A 265 13.36 0.91 -3.96
N THR A 266 12.20 0.74 -3.31
CA THR A 266 12.12 0.39 -1.88
C THR A 266 11.89 -1.09 -1.63
N GLY A 267 11.40 -1.83 -2.64
CA GLY A 267 10.95 -3.21 -2.48
C GLY A 267 9.64 -3.34 -1.70
N ARG A 268 8.92 -2.23 -1.47
CA ARG A 268 7.61 -2.26 -0.83
C ARG A 268 6.62 -2.98 -1.75
N VAL A 269 5.93 -3.96 -1.18
CA VAL A 269 4.98 -4.82 -1.88
C VAL A 269 3.55 -4.42 -1.53
N THR A 270 2.67 -4.42 -2.54
CA THR A 270 1.22 -4.28 -2.36
C THR A 270 0.45 -5.20 -3.29
N GLY A 271 -0.85 -5.27 -3.04
CA GLY A 271 -1.79 -6.08 -3.80
C GLY A 271 -2.40 -7.13 -2.88
N ALA A 272 -3.66 -7.46 -3.16
CA ALA A 272 -4.39 -8.40 -2.33
C ALA A 272 -3.88 -9.83 -2.56
N VAL A 273 -3.58 -10.55 -1.48
CA VAL A 273 -3.15 -11.95 -1.48
C VAL A 273 -4.23 -12.79 -0.79
N GLY A 274 -4.73 -13.80 -1.50
CA GLY A 274 -5.73 -14.72 -0.96
C GLY A 274 -5.09 -15.90 -0.22
N SER A 275 -5.95 -16.64 0.48
CA SER A 275 -5.60 -17.88 1.17
C SER A 275 -6.18 -19.10 0.45
N SER A 276 -5.42 -20.19 0.39
CA SER A 276 -5.86 -21.44 -0.24
C SER A 276 -6.88 -22.20 0.62
N ARG A 277 -8.07 -22.45 0.07
CA ARG A 277 -9.12 -23.30 0.71
C ARG A 277 -8.62 -24.70 0.99
N ARG A 278 -7.83 -25.27 0.07
CA ARG A 278 -7.26 -26.62 0.20
C ARG A 278 -6.32 -26.70 1.40
N LEU A 279 -5.42 -25.71 1.57
CA LEU A 279 -4.54 -25.66 2.74
C LEU A 279 -5.33 -25.51 4.05
N GLY A 280 -6.39 -24.69 4.06
CA GLY A 280 -7.29 -24.55 5.21
C GLY A 280 -7.90 -25.88 5.66
N TRP A 281 -8.42 -26.67 4.73
CA TRP A 281 -8.99 -27.99 5.02
C TRP A 281 -7.93 -29.04 5.41
N ILE A 282 -6.73 -28.98 4.83
CA ILE A 282 -5.62 -29.86 5.24
C ILE A 282 -5.26 -29.59 6.70
N TRP A 283 -5.11 -28.33 7.10
CA TRP A 283 -4.83 -27.98 8.49
C TRP A 283 -5.99 -28.36 9.42
N ALA A 284 -7.24 -28.16 9.00
CA ALA A 284 -8.40 -28.63 9.76
C ALA A 284 -8.33 -30.14 10.01
N ALA A 285 -8.02 -30.94 8.98
CA ALA A 285 -7.88 -32.38 9.10
C ALA A 285 -6.74 -32.75 10.06
N VAL A 286 -5.58 -32.08 9.98
CA VAL A 286 -4.46 -32.32 10.91
C VAL A 286 -4.86 -32.10 12.37
N TRP A 287 -5.51 -30.96 12.67
CA TRP A 287 -5.99 -30.68 14.03
C TRP A 287 -7.07 -31.67 14.49
N ALA A 288 -8.00 -32.04 13.59
CA ALA A 288 -9.04 -33.01 13.88
C ALA A 288 -8.46 -34.40 14.18
N THR A 289 -7.51 -34.87 13.35
CA THR A 289 -6.82 -36.15 13.57
C THR A 289 -6.03 -36.12 14.87
N LEU A 290 -5.29 -35.05 15.16
CA LEU A 290 -4.56 -34.92 16.43
C LEU A 290 -5.50 -34.95 17.64
N GLY A 291 -6.63 -34.23 17.57
CA GLY A 291 -7.67 -34.27 18.61
C GLY A 291 -8.25 -35.66 18.82
N LEU A 292 -8.60 -36.37 17.75
CA LEU A 292 -9.12 -37.74 17.82
C LEU A 292 -8.10 -38.73 18.41
N VAL A 293 -6.82 -38.61 18.05
CA VAL A 293 -5.75 -39.45 18.62
C VAL A 293 -5.59 -39.19 20.11
N VAL A 294 -5.57 -37.93 20.55
CA VAL A 294 -5.48 -37.57 21.97
C VAL A 294 -6.70 -38.07 22.75
N LEU A 295 -7.90 -37.97 22.20
CA LEU A 295 -9.11 -38.54 22.81
C LEU A 295 -9.06 -40.07 22.91
N GLY A 296 -8.59 -40.75 21.86
CA GLY A 296 -8.43 -42.20 21.86
C GLY A 296 -7.44 -42.68 22.93
N VAL A 297 -6.29 -42.02 23.03
CA VAL A 297 -5.27 -42.31 24.07
C VAL A 297 -5.83 -42.03 25.46
N SER A 298 -6.54 -40.92 25.64
CA SER A 298 -7.22 -40.58 26.90
C SER A 298 -8.22 -41.67 27.31
N ALA A 299 -9.05 -42.17 26.37
CA ALA A 299 -10.02 -43.22 26.64
C ALA A 299 -9.35 -44.53 27.06
N VAL A 300 -8.25 -44.94 26.42
CA VAL A 300 -7.49 -46.14 26.78
C VAL A 300 -6.83 -46.00 28.16
N SER A 301 -6.41 -44.79 28.53
CA SER A 301 -5.77 -44.53 29.83
C SER A 301 -6.69 -44.72 31.05
N VAL A 302 -8.00 -44.90 30.85
CA VAL A 302 -8.96 -45.25 31.91
C VAL A 302 -8.71 -46.66 32.45
N LEU A 303 -8.21 -47.60 31.64
CA LEU A 303 -7.96 -48.99 32.05
C LEU A 303 -6.98 -49.11 33.23
N PRO A 304 -5.76 -48.55 33.19
CA PRO A 304 -4.84 -48.59 34.33
C PRO A 304 -5.32 -47.76 35.53
N ALA A 305 -6.19 -46.77 35.33
CA ALA A 305 -6.74 -45.96 36.44
C ALA A 305 -7.63 -46.79 37.38
N ILE A 306 -8.16 -47.94 36.92
CA ILE A 306 -8.87 -48.91 37.76
C ILE A 306 -7.94 -49.51 38.83
N VAL A 307 -6.67 -49.72 38.50
CA VAL A 307 -5.66 -50.33 39.38
C VAL A 307 -4.88 -49.26 40.15
N PHE A 308 -4.62 -48.11 39.53
CA PHE A 308 -3.85 -47.00 40.10
C PHE A 308 -4.67 -45.71 40.10
N PRO A 309 -5.41 -45.41 41.19
CA PRO A 309 -6.31 -44.25 41.25
C PRO A 309 -5.61 -42.90 41.06
N VAL A 310 -4.30 -42.82 41.28
CA VAL A 310 -3.50 -41.60 41.06
C VAL A 310 -3.48 -41.19 39.58
N VAL A 311 -3.74 -42.12 38.65
CA VAL A 311 -3.69 -41.89 37.19
C VAL A 311 -5.01 -41.31 36.65
N LEU A 312 -6.06 -41.18 37.48
CA LEU A 312 -7.40 -40.76 37.06
C LEU A 312 -7.45 -39.35 36.44
N LEU A 313 -6.48 -38.49 36.72
CA LEU A 313 -6.41 -37.13 36.15
C LEU A 313 -6.02 -37.12 34.67
N LEU A 314 -5.33 -38.15 34.16
CA LEU A 314 -4.86 -38.20 32.78
C LEU A 314 -5.99 -38.31 31.74
N PRO A 315 -7.02 -39.16 31.92
CA PRO A 315 -8.17 -39.18 31.02
C PRO A 315 -8.89 -37.82 30.93
N PHE A 316 -9.11 -37.14 32.05
CA PHE A 316 -9.79 -35.84 32.06
C PHE A 316 -8.97 -34.76 31.36
N ALA A 317 -7.67 -34.65 31.68
CA ALA A 317 -6.78 -33.69 31.05
C ALA A 317 -6.62 -33.96 29.55
N GLY A 318 -6.42 -35.22 29.15
CA GLY A 318 -6.34 -35.62 27.75
C GLY A 318 -7.67 -35.44 27.01
N GLY A 319 -8.79 -35.71 27.68
CA GLY A 319 -10.15 -35.50 27.15
C GLY A 319 -10.42 -34.04 26.83
N ALA A 320 -10.11 -33.15 27.78
CA ALA A 320 -10.22 -31.71 27.62
C ALA A 320 -9.30 -31.20 26.50
N LEU A 321 -8.04 -31.64 26.46
CA LEU A 321 -7.10 -31.25 25.41
C LEU A 321 -7.56 -31.73 24.03
N GLY A 322 -7.98 -32.99 23.91
CA GLY A 322 -8.51 -33.55 22.66
C GLY A 322 -9.74 -32.79 22.16
N PHE A 323 -10.66 -32.43 23.05
CA PHE A 323 -11.81 -31.58 22.70
C PHE A 323 -11.39 -30.19 22.24
N VAL A 324 -10.45 -29.54 22.92
CA VAL A 324 -9.90 -28.23 22.50
C VAL A 324 -9.28 -28.31 21.10
N LEU A 325 -8.54 -29.37 20.80
CA LEU A 325 -7.93 -29.59 19.47
C LEU A 325 -8.99 -29.79 18.37
N LEU A 326 -10.08 -30.51 18.67
CA LEU A 326 -11.21 -30.65 17.74
C LEU A 326 -11.90 -29.31 17.46
N VAL A 327 -12.10 -28.48 18.49
CA VAL A 327 -12.65 -27.12 18.30
C VAL A 327 -11.66 -26.25 17.51
N ALA A 328 -10.36 -26.36 17.78
CA ALA A 328 -9.31 -25.65 17.06
C ALA A 328 -9.25 -26.02 15.57
N ALA A 329 -9.69 -27.22 15.17
CA ALA A 329 -9.76 -27.64 13.77
C ALA A 329 -10.68 -26.77 12.91
N ILE A 330 -11.64 -26.04 13.51
CA ILE A 330 -12.52 -25.11 12.80
C ILE A 330 -11.80 -23.78 12.47
N VAL A 331 -10.73 -23.43 13.19
CA VAL A 331 -10.04 -22.14 13.07
C VAL A 331 -9.38 -21.96 11.70
N PRO A 332 -8.60 -22.91 11.14
CA PRO A 332 -7.98 -22.76 9.82
C PRO A 332 -8.96 -22.41 8.69
N PRO A 333 -10.06 -23.16 8.45
CA PRO A 333 -10.99 -22.84 7.37
C PRO A 333 -11.72 -21.51 7.60
N LEU A 334 -12.04 -21.16 8.85
CA LEU A 334 -12.61 -19.85 9.18
C LEU A 334 -11.63 -18.71 8.87
N ARG A 335 -10.34 -18.88 9.17
CA ARG A 335 -9.31 -17.87 8.86
C ARG A 335 -9.18 -17.69 7.34
N VAL A 336 -9.13 -18.77 6.58
CA VAL A 336 -9.12 -18.73 5.10
C VAL A 336 -10.36 -18.01 4.56
N TYR A 337 -11.54 -18.33 5.09
CA TYR A 337 -12.79 -17.68 4.69
C TYR A 337 -12.77 -16.17 4.98
N ARG A 338 -12.30 -15.77 6.16
CA ARG A 338 -12.20 -14.35 6.54
C ARG A 338 -11.23 -13.58 5.64
N VAL A 339 -10.03 -14.12 5.39
CA VAL A 339 -9.05 -13.49 4.49
C VAL A 339 -9.64 -13.34 3.10
N ASN A 340 -10.19 -14.40 2.53
CA ASN A 340 -10.74 -14.36 1.18
C ASN A 340 -11.98 -13.46 1.04
N ARG A 341 -12.75 -13.27 2.11
CA ARG A 341 -13.89 -12.35 2.14
C ARG A 341 -13.45 -10.88 2.27
N ALA A 342 -12.31 -10.63 2.90
CA ALA A 342 -11.74 -9.30 3.03
C ALA A 342 -11.00 -8.84 1.77
N LEU A 343 -10.85 -9.72 0.77
CA LEU A 343 -10.23 -9.34 -0.50
C LEU A 343 -11.09 -8.27 -1.18
N PRO A 344 -10.52 -7.11 -1.52
CA PRO A 344 -11.25 -6.05 -2.17
C PRO A 344 -11.77 -6.56 -3.53
N ASP A 345 -13.04 -6.28 -3.81
CA ASP A 345 -13.64 -6.46 -5.13
C ASP A 345 -13.28 -5.27 -6.04
N VAL A 346 -11.98 -4.99 -6.12
CA VAL A 346 -11.48 -3.91 -6.95
C VAL A 346 -11.23 -4.51 -8.32
N ASP A 347 -12.19 -4.28 -9.19
CA ASP A 347 -12.03 -4.49 -10.61
C ASP A 347 -10.96 -3.49 -11.09
N PRO A 348 -9.76 -3.94 -11.48
CA PRO A 348 -8.67 -3.03 -11.78
C PRO A 348 -8.97 -2.11 -12.98
N CYS A 349 -10.05 -2.38 -13.70
CA CYS A 349 -10.53 -1.62 -14.87
C CYS A 349 -11.54 -0.51 -14.52
N VAL A 350 -12.26 -0.58 -13.39
CA VAL A 350 -13.41 0.32 -13.11
C VAL A 350 -12.98 1.75 -12.76
N ALA A 351 -11.70 1.99 -12.53
CA ALA A 351 -11.16 3.35 -12.38
C ALA A 351 -10.91 4.09 -13.72
N HIS A 352 -11.03 3.42 -14.89
CA HIS A 352 -10.93 4.08 -16.21
C HIS A 352 -12.27 4.31 -16.91
N ALA A 353 -13.35 3.62 -16.51
CA ALA A 353 -14.65 3.73 -17.18
C ALA A 353 -15.53 4.91 -16.71
N ALA A 354 -15.12 5.60 -15.64
CA ALA A 354 -15.81 6.77 -15.09
C ALA A 354 -14.88 8.00 -15.15
N GLY A 355 -14.64 8.50 -16.36
CA GLY A 355 -13.85 9.70 -16.62
C GLY A 355 -14.18 10.27 -17.98
#